data_AF-A0A838ENW9-F1
#
_entry.id   AF-A0A838ENW9-F1
#
_cell.length_a   1.000
_cell.length_b   1.000
_cell.length_c   1.000
_cell.angle_alpha   90.00
_cell.angle_beta   90.00
_cell.angle_gamma   90.00
#
_symmetry.space_group_name_H-M   'P 1'
#
loop_
_entity.id
_entity.type
_entity.pdbx_description
1 polymer ?
#
loop_
_entity_poly.entity_id
_entity_poly.type
_entity_poly.pdbx_seq_one_letter_code
_entity_poly.pdbx_strand_id
1 'polypeptide(L)'
;MKRQLDHAVETVNFSGKYYTITGLKGHIRPVQLPHMPILVAGAGERMLKLAAREADIIAIGSKIGANGPDPTDTPLEQKIAWIKEAAGPRFADLELSQTIFDLEITDSATPVQETGGWPTLKRPMSTEQAVAHLLEQRERYGFSYLQISAGQMENFAPVLARLSGK
;
A
#
# COMPACT_ATOMS: atom_id res chain seq x y z
N MET A 1 -1.52 -40.70 -6.06
CA MET A 1 -0.22 -40.64 -5.35
C MET A 1 0.01 -39.21 -4.87
N LYS A 2 -0.45 -38.87 -3.66
CA LYS A 2 -0.28 -37.52 -3.08
C LYS A 2 1.18 -37.40 -2.64
N ARG A 3 1.96 -36.53 -3.30
CA ARG A 3 3.28 -36.13 -2.81
C ARG A 3 3.09 -35.46 -1.46
N GLN A 4 3.55 -36.14 -0.42
CA GLN A 4 3.67 -35.62 0.93
C GLN A 4 4.83 -34.61 0.90
N LEU A 5 4.50 -33.32 0.85
CA LEU A 5 5.46 -32.24 0.97
C LEU A 5 5.78 -32.07 2.46
N ASP A 6 6.81 -32.81 2.91
CA ASP A 6 7.40 -32.79 4.25
C ASP A 6 8.32 -31.56 4.44
N HIS A 7 7.72 -30.37 4.44
CA HIS A 7 8.39 -29.16 4.93
C HIS A 7 7.61 -28.67 6.16
N ALA A 8 8.25 -28.79 7.32
CA ALA A 8 7.64 -28.68 8.64
C ALA A 8 6.91 -27.34 8.85
N VAL A 9 5.74 -27.39 9.50
CA VAL A 9 5.11 -26.21 10.10
C VAL A 9 6.05 -25.71 11.18
N GLU A 10 6.72 -24.59 10.94
CA GLU A 10 7.60 -24.01 11.94
C GLU A 10 6.78 -23.68 13.19
N THR A 11 7.24 -24.18 14.34
CA THR A 11 6.55 -23.93 15.61
C THR A 11 7.04 -22.59 16.14
N VAL A 12 6.16 -21.61 16.21
CA VAL A 12 6.49 -20.28 16.67
C VAL A 12 6.46 -20.25 18.19
N ASN A 13 7.57 -19.81 18.78
CA ASN A 13 7.68 -19.45 20.18
C ASN A 13 8.17 -18.01 20.25
N PHE A 14 7.53 -17.20 21.09
CA PHE A 14 7.89 -15.81 21.29
C PHE A 14 7.66 -15.44 22.75
N SER A 15 8.58 -14.72 23.38
CA SER A 15 8.41 -14.19 24.72
C SER A 15 8.75 -12.71 24.69
N GLY A 16 7.75 -11.86 24.83
CA GLY A 16 7.89 -10.42 24.78
C GLY A 16 7.25 -9.75 25.98
N LYS A 17 7.50 -8.44 26.10
CA LYS A 17 6.96 -7.61 27.19
C LYS A 17 5.42 -7.65 27.31
N TYR A 18 4.73 -7.76 26.17
CA TYR A 18 3.27 -7.62 26.11
C TYR A 18 2.54 -8.95 25.92
N TYR A 19 3.20 -9.96 25.37
CA TYR A 19 2.60 -11.27 25.13
C TYR A 19 3.67 -12.36 24.99
N THR A 20 3.26 -13.59 25.25
CA THR A 20 4.06 -14.81 25.07
C THR A 20 3.29 -15.80 24.22
N ILE A 21 3.95 -16.35 23.21
CA ILE A 21 3.46 -17.43 22.35
C ILE A 21 4.31 -18.66 22.64
N THR A 22 3.66 -19.78 22.92
CA THR A 22 4.33 -21.08 23.10
C THR A 22 3.66 -22.12 22.21
N GLY A 23 4.43 -22.76 21.34
CA GLY A 23 3.95 -23.90 20.55
C GLY A 23 2.96 -23.56 19.44
N LEU A 24 2.90 -22.32 18.93
CA LEU A 24 1.94 -21.96 17.89
C LEU A 24 2.31 -22.63 16.57
N LYS A 25 1.37 -23.38 16.00
CA LYS A 25 1.48 -24.03 14.69
C LYS A 25 0.50 -23.39 13.72
N GLY A 26 1.02 -22.84 12.62
CA GLY A 26 0.18 -22.32 11.55
C GLY A 26 -0.54 -23.46 10.82
N HIS A 27 -1.87 -23.44 10.80
CA HIS A 27 -2.66 -24.48 10.12
C HIS A 27 -2.88 -24.20 8.62
N ILE A 28 -2.65 -22.96 8.18
CA ILE A 28 -2.75 -22.55 6.78
C ILE A 28 -1.34 -22.23 6.30
N ARG A 29 -0.88 -22.98 5.29
CA ARG A 29 0.41 -22.72 4.64
C ARG A 29 0.21 -21.71 3.52
N PRO A 30 0.95 -20.59 3.51
CA PRO A 30 0.92 -19.69 2.38
C PRO A 30 1.43 -20.41 1.14
N VAL A 31 0.84 -20.10 -0.02
CA VAL A 31 1.35 -20.59 -1.31
C VAL A 31 2.63 -19.84 -1.67
N GLN A 32 2.74 -18.58 -1.23
CA GLN A 32 3.90 -17.72 -1.37
C GLN A 32 5.00 -18.13 -0.39
N LEU A 33 6.22 -18.29 -0.91
CA LEU A 33 7.43 -18.63 -0.17
C LEU A 33 8.51 -17.56 -0.38
N PRO A 34 9.40 -17.33 0.59
CA PRO A 34 9.47 -17.99 1.90
C PRO A 34 8.37 -17.58 2.88
N HIS A 35 7.72 -16.43 2.65
CA HIS A 35 6.58 -15.95 3.45
C HIS A 35 5.60 -15.14 2.59
N MET A 36 4.43 -14.84 3.15
CA MET A 36 3.54 -13.82 2.57
C MET A 36 4.21 -12.45 2.62
N PRO A 37 4.09 -11.62 1.58
CA PRO A 37 4.49 -10.23 1.65
C PRO A 37 3.71 -9.48 2.74
N ILE A 38 4.41 -8.70 3.55
CA ILE A 38 3.85 -7.89 4.62
C ILE A 38 3.71 -6.45 4.15
N LEU A 39 2.46 -5.96 4.13
CA LEU A 39 2.17 -4.55 3.89
C LEU A 39 2.00 -3.82 5.23
N VAL A 40 2.73 -2.71 5.38
CA VAL A 40 2.55 -1.77 6.51
C VAL A 40 2.08 -0.42 5.98
N ALA A 41 0.96 0.06 6.51
CA ALA A 41 0.41 1.37 6.19
C ALA A 41 0.75 2.39 7.27
N GLY A 42 1.07 3.63 6.87
CA GLY A 42 1.31 4.71 7.83
C GLY A 42 1.59 6.06 7.18
N ALA A 43 1.48 7.12 7.98
CA ALA A 43 1.77 8.49 7.57
C ALA A 43 2.89 9.16 8.39
N GLY A 44 3.12 8.71 9.62
CA GLY A 44 4.12 9.30 10.52
C GLY A 44 5.51 8.68 10.38
N GLU A 45 6.55 9.48 10.62
CA GLU A 45 7.95 9.08 10.52
C GLU A 45 8.26 7.75 11.23
N ARG A 46 7.81 7.60 12.49
CA ARG A 46 8.09 6.40 13.28
C ARG A 46 7.58 5.12 12.61
N MET A 47 6.36 5.15 12.06
CA MET A 47 5.78 3.98 11.39
C MET A 47 6.43 3.74 10.03
N LEU A 48 6.71 4.81 9.28
CA LEU A 48 7.38 4.69 7.98
C LEU A 48 8.81 4.16 8.12
N LYS A 49 9.56 4.58 9.14
CA LYS A 49 10.89 4.03 9.45
C LYS A 49 10.84 2.57 9.90
N LEU A 50 9.77 2.16 10.60
CA LEU A 50 9.57 0.74 10.93
C LEU A 50 9.25 -0.09 9.68
N ALA A 51 8.30 0.38 8.86
CA ALA A 51 7.95 -0.26 7.60
C ALA A 51 9.16 -0.41 6.67
N ALA A 52 9.99 0.63 6.57
CA ALA A 52 11.23 0.62 5.79
C ALA A 52 12.20 -0.50 6.17
N ARG A 53 12.21 -0.94 7.43
CA ARG A 53 13.11 -2.00 7.92
C ARG A 53 12.51 -3.39 7.83
N GLU A 54 11.18 -3.52 7.98
CA GLU A 54 10.54 -4.80 8.26
C GLU A 54 9.51 -5.23 7.20
N ALA A 55 8.96 -4.30 6.42
CA ALA A 55 7.90 -4.59 5.46
C ALA A 55 8.45 -4.97 4.09
N ASP A 56 7.61 -5.66 3.30
CA ASP A 56 7.83 -5.86 1.88
C ASP A 56 7.14 -4.75 1.06
N ILE A 57 5.99 -4.26 1.56
CA ILE A 57 5.19 -3.22 0.90
C ILE A 57 4.89 -2.09 1.89
N ILE A 58 5.06 -0.83 1.45
CA ILE A 58 4.77 0.35 2.28
C ILE A 58 3.63 1.15 1.65
N ALA A 59 2.47 1.17 2.31
CA ALA A 59 1.39 2.08 1.94
C ALA A 59 1.58 3.44 2.61
N ILE A 60 2.03 4.41 1.81
CA ILE A 60 2.29 5.78 2.27
C ILE A 60 0.96 6.52 2.32
N GLY A 61 0.44 6.71 3.53
CA GLY A 61 -0.81 7.41 3.77
C GLY A 61 -0.61 8.89 4.14
N SER A 62 -1.74 9.59 4.19
CA SER A 62 -1.82 10.92 4.79
C SER A 62 -2.28 10.86 6.25
N LYS A 63 -1.86 11.83 7.06
CA LYS A 63 -2.48 12.02 8.37
C LYS A 63 -3.93 12.48 8.17
N ILE A 64 -4.85 11.85 8.89
CA ILE A 64 -6.27 12.18 8.87
C ILE A 64 -6.63 12.67 10.28
N GLY A 65 -7.11 13.90 10.37
CA GLY A 65 -7.68 14.51 11.57
C GLY A 65 -9.20 14.41 11.59
N ALA A 66 -9.83 15.04 12.58
CA ALA A 66 -11.28 15.03 12.76
C ALA A 66 -12.07 15.59 11.57
N ASN A 67 -11.45 16.48 10.78
CA ASN A 67 -12.05 17.16 9.64
C ASN A 67 -11.54 16.65 8.27
N GLY A 68 -10.93 15.46 8.23
CA GLY A 68 -10.33 14.90 7.01
C GLY A 68 -8.80 15.04 6.99
N PRO A 69 -8.16 15.13 5.80
CA PRO A 69 -6.71 15.24 5.67
C PRO A 69 -6.14 16.38 6.52
N ASP A 70 -5.09 16.08 7.28
CA ASP A 70 -4.40 17.05 8.13
C ASP A 70 -3.56 18.00 7.25
N PRO A 71 -3.83 19.32 7.24
CA PRO A 71 -3.07 20.27 6.42
C PRO A 71 -1.62 20.43 6.89
N THR A 72 -1.29 19.96 8.09
CA THR A 72 0.07 19.94 8.64
C THR A 72 0.79 18.61 8.38
N ASP A 73 0.19 17.73 7.58
CA ASP A 73 0.81 16.48 7.21
C ASP A 73 2.14 16.71 6.50
N THR A 74 3.07 15.78 6.72
CA THR A 74 4.38 15.85 6.12
C THR A 74 4.27 15.65 4.61
N PRO A 75 4.96 16.48 3.79
CA PRO A 75 5.03 16.29 2.35
C PRO A 75 5.53 14.88 1.99
N LEU A 76 5.02 14.35 0.89
CA LEU A 76 5.33 13.01 0.41
C LEU A 76 6.84 12.79 0.22
N GLU A 77 7.54 13.80 -0.30
CA GLU A 77 8.98 13.76 -0.56
C GLU A 77 9.77 13.51 0.73
N GLN A 78 9.35 14.14 1.83
CA GLN A 78 9.99 13.97 3.13
C GLN A 78 9.67 12.59 3.73
N LYS A 79 8.45 12.08 3.53
CA LYS A 79 8.09 10.70 3.91
C LYS A 79 8.94 9.67 3.18
N ILE A 80 9.13 9.84 1.87
CA ILE A 80 10.02 8.99 1.05
C ILE A 80 11.47 9.11 1.51
N ALA A 81 11.94 10.31 1.87
CA ALA A 81 13.29 10.49 2.40
C ALA A 81 13.52 9.68 3.68
N TRP A 82 12.58 9.70 4.63
CA TRP A 82 12.66 8.87 5.84
C TRP A 82 12.69 7.36 5.54
N ILE A 83 11.90 6.92 4.56
CA ILE A 83 11.88 5.52 4.14
C ILE A 83 13.23 5.13 3.54
N LYS A 84 13.75 5.92 2.60
CA LYS A 84 15.06 5.68 1.97
C LYS A 84 16.19 5.64 2.99
N GLU A 85 16.21 6.59 3.93
CA GLU A 85 17.20 6.64 5.02
C GLU A 85 17.13 5.38 5.90
N ALA A 86 15.94 5.01 6.36
CA ALA A 86 15.78 3.87 7.27
C ALA A 86 15.91 2.50 6.60
N ALA A 87 15.60 2.40 5.31
CA ALA A 87 15.78 1.18 4.53
C ALA A 87 17.25 0.98 4.12
N GLY A 88 17.98 2.05 3.78
CA GLY A 88 19.33 1.93 3.24
C GLY A 88 19.35 1.03 1.98
N PRO A 89 20.24 0.03 1.90
CA PRO A 89 20.37 -0.83 0.71
C PRO A 89 19.09 -1.60 0.34
N ARG A 90 18.26 -2.03 1.31
CA ARG A 90 17.03 -2.79 1.02
C ARG A 90 15.92 -1.96 0.41
N PHE A 91 16.11 -0.65 0.22
CA PHE A 91 15.09 0.19 -0.41
C PHE A 91 14.72 -0.32 -1.81
N ALA A 92 15.67 -0.93 -2.53
CA ALA A 92 15.43 -1.54 -3.85
C ALA A 92 14.50 -2.76 -3.80
N ASP A 93 14.34 -3.40 -2.63
CA ASP A 93 13.49 -4.57 -2.44
C ASP A 93 12.07 -4.18 -1.96
N LEU A 94 11.85 -2.91 -1.61
CA LEU A 94 10.56 -2.42 -1.12
C LEU A 94 9.62 -2.09 -2.27
N GLU A 95 8.36 -2.50 -2.13
CA GLU A 95 7.28 -2.02 -2.98
C GLU A 95 6.60 -0.79 -2.34
N LEU A 96 6.48 0.30 -3.10
CA LEU A 96 5.76 1.49 -2.62
C LEU A 96 4.30 1.47 -3.11
N SER A 97 3.40 1.59 -2.15
CA SER A 97 1.95 1.65 -2.34
C SER A 97 1.42 3.04 -2.06
N GLN A 98 0.50 3.50 -2.91
CA GLN A 98 -0.29 4.70 -2.67
C GLN A 98 -1.79 4.39 -2.70
N THR A 99 -2.54 5.06 -1.83
CA THR A 99 -3.99 4.98 -1.84
C THR A 99 -4.57 6.18 -2.55
N ILE A 100 -5.35 5.90 -3.59
CA ILE A 100 -6.00 6.89 -4.45
C ILE A 100 -7.44 7.03 -3.96
N PHE A 101 -7.70 8.09 -3.22
CA PHE A 101 -9.04 8.42 -2.71
C PHE A 101 -9.67 9.64 -3.38
N ASP A 102 -8.84 10.45 -4.02
CA ASP A 102 -9.18 11.79 -4.47
C ASP A 102 -9.40 11.88 -5.98
N LEU A 103 -8.78 11.02 -6.79
CA LEU A 103 -8.98 11.06 -8.23
C LEU A 103 -10.42 10.70 -8.62
N GLU A 104 -11.03 11.55 -9.45
CA GLU A 104 -12.33 11.31 -10.07
C GLU A 104 -12.17 11.34 -11.58
N ILE A 105 -12.44 10.22 -12.26
CA ILE A 105 -12.24 10.10 -13.70
C ILE A 105 -13.45 10.67 -14.42
N THR A 106 -13.29 11.84 -15.04
CA THR A 106 -14.38 12.67 -15.56
C THR A 106 -14.97 12.18 -16.88
N ASP A 107 -14.18 11.44 -17.66
CA ASP A 107 -14.56 10.84 -18.93
C ASP A 107 -14.90 9.34 -18.81
N SER A 108 -15.06 8.85 -17.58
CA SER A 108 -15.57 7.51 -17.33
C SER A 108 -17.09 7.46 -17.50
N ALA A 109 -17.59 6.37 -18.08
CA ALA A 109 -19.04 6.14 -18.22
C ALA A 109 -19.73 5.89 -16.88
N THR A 110 -18.96 5.54 -15.84
CA THR A 110 -19.48 5.21 -14.51
C THR A 110 -19.04 6.27 -13.50
N PRO A 111 -19.96 6.93 -12.78
CA PRO A 111 -19.59 7.86 -11.72
C PRO A 111 -18.99 7.13 -10.50
N VAL A 112 -18.25 7.85 -9.67
CA VAL A 112 -17.77 7.31 -8.40
C VAL A 112 -18.95 7.06 -7.47
N GLN A 113 -19.03 5.86 -6.91
CA GLN A 113 -20.01 5.54 -5.86
C GLN A 113 -19.41 5.86 -4.50
N GLU A 114 -20.07 6.68 -3.70
CA GLU A 114 -19.62 6.98 -2.34
C GLU A 114 -19.86 5.77 -1.43
N THR A 115 -18.79 5.07 -1.06
CA THR A 115 -18.84 3.94 -0.13
C THR A 115 -18.30 4.33 1.24
N GLY A 116 -18.95 5.31 1.89
CA GLY A 116 -18.54 5.82 3.21
C GLY A 116 -17.08 6.33 3.25
N GLY A 117 -16.56 6.55 4.46
CA GLY A 117 -15.19 7.03 4.67
C GLY A 117 -15.12 8.53 4.99
N TRP A 118 -13.89 9.06 5.01
CA TRP A 118 -13.64 10.46 5.36
C TRP A 118 -13.91 11.38 4.15
N PRO A 119 -14.51 12.57 4.38
CA PRO A 119 -14.61 13.58 3.33
C PRO A 119 -13.23 13.86 2.75
N THR A 120 -13.09 13.61 1.45
CA THR A 120 -11.84 13.81 0.72
C THR A 120 -12.14 14.72 -0.45
N LEU A 121 -11.37 15.79 -0.60
CA LEU A 121 -11.50 16.68 -1.73
C LEU A 121 -11.17 15.92 -3.02
N LYS A 122 -12.13 15.83 -3.93
CA LYS A 122 -11.93 15.18 -5.22
C LYS A 122 -11.09 16.05 -6.14
N ARG A 123 -10.19 15.41 -6.90
CA ARG A 123 -9.38 15.98 -7.98
C ARG A 123 -9.86 15.38 -9.29
N PRO A 124 -10.73 16.09 -10.03
CA PRO A 124 -11.20 15.64 -11.33
C PRO A 124 -10.05 15.56 -12.33
N MET A 125 -9.93 14.44 -13.04
CA MET A 125 -8.97 14.23 -14.12
C MET A 125 -9.62 13.43 -15.25
N SER A 126 -9.24 13.68 -16.50
CA SER A 126 -9.54 12.73 -17.57
C SER A 126 -8.73 11.44 -17.39
N THR A 127 -9.13 10.38 -18.08
CA THR A 127 -8.40 9.11 -18.08
C THR A 127 -6.94 9.30 -18.52
N GLU A 128 -6.70 10.15 -19.51
CA GLU A 128 -5.34 10.45 -20.00
C GLU A 128 -4.50 11.17 -18.94
N GLN A 129 -5.07 12.19 -18.29
CA GLN A 129 -4.40 12.94 -17.23
C GLN A 129 -4.07 12.05 -16.03
N ALA A 130 -5.00 11.19 -15.61
CA ALA A 130 -4.77 10.26 -14.50
C ALA A 130 -3.65 9.26 -14.82
N VAL A 131 -3.62 8.71 -16.04
CA VAL A 131 -2.53 7.81 -16.47
C VAL A 131 -1.18 8.53 -16.46
N ALA A 132 -1.11 9.72 -17.05
CA ALA A 132 0.13 10.51 -17.07
C ALA A 132 0.61 10.84 -15.65
N HIS A 133 -0.30 11.26 -14.78
CA HIS A 133 0.00 11.55 -13.38
C HIS A 133 0.57 10.33 -12.65
N LEU A 134 -0.06 9.16 -12.77
CA LEU A 134 0.37 7.95 -12.08
C LEU A 134 1.71 7.42 -12.60
N LEU A 135 1.98 7.55 -13.90
CA LEU A 135 3.28 7.23 -14.49
C LEU A 135 4.37 8.18 -14.00
N GLU A 136 4.08 9.48 -13.89
CA GLU A 136 5.00 10.45 -13.29
C GLU A 136 5.29 10.10 -11.82
N GLN A 137 4.27 9.74 -11.04
CA GLN A 137 4.46 9.31 -9.65
C GLN A 137 5.31 8.04 -9.56
N ARG A 138 5.13 7.08 -10.47
CA ARG A 138 5.98 5.89 -10.57
C ARG A 138 7.43 6.27 -10.90
N GLU A 139 7.66 7.11 -11.90
CA GLU A 139 9.01 7.52 -12.31
C GLU A 139 9.74 8.30 -11.21
N ARG A 140 9.04 9.27 -10.61
CA ARG A 140 9.63 10.19 -9.64
C ARG A 140 9.84 9.55 -8.27
N TYR A 141 8.91 8.69 -7.84
CA TYR A 141 8.87 8.18 -6.47
C TYR A 141 9.01 6.67 -6.35
N GLY A 142 8.72 5.91 -7.41
CA GLY A 142 8.78 4.45 -7.40
C GLY A 142 7.48 3.75 -7.00
N PHE A 143 6.32 4.42 -7.02
CA PHE A 143 5.05 3.76 -6.75
C PHE A 143 4.72 2.69 -7.80
N SER A 144 4.35 1.50 -7.33
CA SER A 144 3.95 0.38 -8.20
C SER A 144 2.67 -0.31 -7.74
N TYR A 145 2.28 -0.15 -6.48
CA TYR A 145 1.02 -0.66 -5.94
C TYR A 145 0.01 0.48 -5.81
N LEU A 146 -1.14 0.34 -6.47
CA LEU A 146 -2.25 1.28 -6.37
C LEU A 146 -3.40 0.67 -5.58
N GLN A 147 -3.87 1.39 -4.57
CA GLN A 147 -5.07 1.04 -3.81
C GLN A 147 -6.19 2.02 -4.18
N ILE A 148 -7.33 1.51 -4.62
CA ILE A 148 -8.52 2.31 -4.93
C ILE A 148 -9.69 1.85 -4.07
N SER A 149 -10.63 2.74 -3.79
CA SER A 149 -11.87 2.37 -3.08
C SER A 149 -12.77 1.48 -3.95
N ALA A 150 -13.53 0.58 -3.32
CA ALA A 150 -14.45 -0.31 -4.03
C ALA A 150 -15.48 0.47 -4.87
N GLY A 151 -16.01 1.58 -4.34
CA GLY A 151 -16.94 2.45 -5.06
C GLY A 151 -16.35 3.19 -6.26
N GLN A 152 -15.02 3.23 -6.38
CA GLN A 152 -14.31 3.86 -7.49
C GLN A 152 -13.87 2.85 -8.56
N MET A 153 -13.99 1.54 -8.30
CA MET A 153 -13.42 0.49 -9.16
C MET A 153 -13.85 0.62 -10.63
N GLU A 154 -15.15 0.78 -10.88
CA GLU A 154 -15.70 0.94 -12.24
C GLU A 154 -15.33 2.30 -12.87
N ASN A 155 -15.36 3.38 -12.08
CA ASN A 155 -14.94 4.70 -12.56
C ASN A 155 -13.46 4.69 -13.02
N PHE A 156 -12.61 3.94 -12.31
CA PHE A 156 -11.16 3.87 -12.54
C PHE A 156 -10.73 2.82 -13.58
N ALA A 157 -11.62 1.93 -14.01
CA ALA A 157 -11.29 0.85 -14.94
C ALA A 157 -10.58 1.30 -16.25
N PRO A 158 -10.96 2.44 -16.90
CA PRO A 158 -10.26 2.94 -18.08
C PRO A 158 -8.78 3.27 -17.84
N VAL A 159 -8.44 3.74 -16.63
CA VAL A 159 -7.05 4.03 -16.23
C VAL A 159 -6.26 2.73 -16.10
N LEU A 160 -6.82 1.72 -15.42
CA LEU A 160 -6.18 0.41 -15.26
C LEU A 160 -5.92 -0.26 -16.61
N ALA A 161 -6.86 -0.17 -17.55
CA ALA A 161 -6.68 -0.71 -18.90
C ALA A 161 -5.47 -0.11 -19.64
N ARG A 162 -5.16 1.17 -19.39
CA ARG A 162 -4.02 1.87 -20.01
C ARG A 162 -2.69 1.69 -19.26
N LEU A 163 -2.75 1.35 -17.98
CA LEU A 163 -1.58 1.03 -17.16
C LEU A 163 -1.17 -0.44 -17.29
N SER A 164 -2.09 -1.33 -17.65
CA SER A 164 -1.79 -2.75 -17.85
C SER A 164 -0.66 -2.93 -18.87
N GLY A 165 0.40 -3.64 -18.47
CA GLY A 165 1.58 -3.90 -19.31
C GLY A 165 2.62 -2.77 -19.37
N LYS A 166 2.48 -1.72 -18.54
CA LYS A 166 3.46 -0.65 -18.36
C LYS A 166 4.01 -0.64 -16.94
#